data_AF-A0A357A953-F1
#
_entry.id   AF-A0A357A953-F1
#
_cell.length_a   1.000
_cell.length_b   1.000
_cell.length_c   1.000
_cell.angle_alpha   90.00
_cell.angle_beta   90.00
_cell.angle_gamma   90.00
#
_symmetry.space_group_name_H-M   'P 1'
#
loop_
_entity.id
_entity.type
_entity.pdbx_description
1 polymer ?
#
loop_
_entity_poly.entity_id
_entity_poly.type
_entity_poly.pdbx_seq_one_letter_code
_entity_poly.pdbx_strand_id
1 'polypeptide(L)'
;YFFCDTHKELPETYSYLDRIEARLGIKIHYLSAKRGFDHWLEIHDGLLPSPQRRWCTVMMKIKPLEEFIGDDETISYIGIRADENREGYISTKPNIKPVFPFKEQGLVKADILRLLEESGIGLPDYYRWRSRSGCFFCFFQRKYEWVMLAQEHPAEFDKAVKYEQNHKDGRTYTWTEGETLSELWERKDEIIREHEEAMAKARAKEQKHAPNQPLIHVLDSVFENEGFAFAQALESVLDEQDDELPCLACHL
;
A
#
# COMPACT_ATOMS: atom_id res chain seq x y z
N TYR A 1 -3.90 19.17 -4.61
CA TYR A 1 -3.62 17.81 -4.11
C TYR A 1 -4.91 17.03 -4.11
N PHE A 2 -4.85 15.72 -4.33
CA PHE A 2 -6.05 14.89 -4.37
C PHE A 2 -5.82 13.54 -3.69
N PHE A 3 -6.91 12.91 -3.28
CA PHE A 3 -6.93 11.55 -2.77
C PHE A 3 -8.10 10.80 -3.42
N CYS A 4 -7.83 9.68 -4.11
CA CYS A 4 -8.89 8.86 -4.69
C CYS A 4 -9.47 7.93 -3.62
N ASP A 5 -10.58 8.35 -3.00
CA ASP A 5 -11.16 7.65 -1.87
C ASP A 5 -12.05 6.48 -2.34
N THR A 6 -11.71 5.28 -1.89
CA THR A 6 -12.46 4.06 -2.20
C THR A 6 -13.59 3.77 -1.22
N HIS A 7 -13.66 4.53 -0.12
CA HIS A 7 -14.48 4.29 1.08
C HIS A 7 -14.19 2.95 1.76
N LYS A 8 -13.04 2.34 1.46
CA LYS A 8 -12.60 1.05 1.99
C LYS A 8 -11.14 1.11 2.46
N GLU A 9 -10.66 2.31 2.76
CA GLU A 9 -9.33 2.55 3.32
C GLU A 9 -9.34 2.33 4.83
N LEU A 10 -8.16 2.13 5.41
CA LEU A 10 -8.01 2.00 6.86
C LEU A 10 -8.18 3.36 7.56
N PRO A 11 -8.64 3.39 8.82
CA PRO A 11 -8.68 4.63 9.63
C PRO A 11 -7.34 5.37 9.68
N GLU A 12 -6.23 4.64 9.74
CA GLU A 12 -4.87 5.17 9.72
C GLU A 12 -4.55 5.97 8.45
N THR A 13 -5.14 5.59 7.30
CA THR A 13 -5.00 6.35 6.05
C THR A 13 -5.61 7.74 6.19
N TYR A 14 -6.85 7.84 6.69
CA TYR A 14 -7.52 9.12 6.87
C TYR A 14 -6.80 10.01 7.90
N SER A 15 -6.40 9.43 9.03
CA SER A 15 -5.59 10.13 10.05
C SER A 15 -4.28 10.68 9.49
N TYR A 16 -3.65 9.95 8.58
CA TYR A 16 -2.42 10.38 7.92
C TYR A 16 -2.66 11.52 6.91
N LEU A 17 -3.76 11.49 6.16
CA LEU A 17 -4.14 12.60 5.27
C LEU A 17 -4.39 13.88 6.05
N ASP A 18 -5.12 13.82 7.17
CA ASP A 18 -5.36 14.96 8.05
C ASP A 18 -4.05 15.57 8.57
N ARG A 19 -3.10 14.71 8.94
CA ARG A 19 -1.76 15.12 9.38
C ARG A 19 -1.00 15.84 8.27
N ILE A 20 -1.07 15.34 7.04
CA ILE A 20 -0.43 15.97 5.86
C ILE A 20 -1.04 17.34 5.60
N GLU A 21 -2.38 17.47 5.58
CA GLU A 21 -3.06 18.76 5.39
C GLU A 21 -2.63 19.78 6.45
N ALA A 22 -2.64 19.36 7.72
CA ALA A 22 -2.25 20.23 8.83
C ALA A 22 -0.76 20.64 8.75
N ARG A 23 0.13 19.70 8.41
CA ARG A 23 1.58 19.94 8.43
C ARG A 23 2.06 20.81 7.26
N LEU A 24 1.44 20.65 6.09
CA LEU A 24 1.80 21.36 4.86
C LEU A 24 0.93 22.59 4.59
N GLY A 25 -0.18 22.77 5.31
CA GLY A 25 -1.12 23.86 5.06
C GLY A 25 -1.80 23.74 3.69
N ILE A 26 -1.99 22.51 3.21
CA ILE A 26 -2.60 22.21 1.91
C ILE A 26 -4.03 21.72 2.09
N LYS A 27 -4.80 21.79 1.00
CA LYS A 27 -6.10 21.12 0.89
C LYS A 27 -6.01 19.90 -0.02
N ILE A 28 -6.45 18.75 0.48
CA ILE A 28 -6.59 17.51 -0.26
C ILE A 28 -8.03 17.40 -0.76
N HIS A 29 -8.18 17.30 -2.07
CA HIS A 29 -9.48 17.06 -2.70
C HIS A 29 -9.77 15.55 -2.69
N TYR A 30 -10.79 15.14 -1.95
CA TYR A 30 -11.26 13.76 -1.95
C TYR A 30 -12.04 13.50 -3.24
N LEU A 31 -11.44 12.75 -4.15
CA LEU A 31 -12.04 12.31 -5.39
C LEU A 31 -12.66 10.95 -5.11
N SER A 32 -13.96 10.91 -4.82
CA SER A 32 -14.70 9.66 -4.86
C SER A 32 -15.44 9.59 -6.18
N ALA A 33 -15.56 8.37 -6.73
CA ALA A 33 -16.68 8.12 -7.60
C ALA A 33 -17.95 8.44 -6.78
N LYS A 34 -18.97 9.04 -7.41
CA LYS A 34 -20.28 9.34 -6.74
C LYS A 34 -20.87 8.15 -5.98
N ARG A 35 -20.36 6.94 -6.23
CA ARG A 35 -20.64 5.69 -5.56
C ARG A 35 -19.33 4.96 -5.20
N GLY A 36 -19.25 4.38 -3.99
CA GLY A 36 -18.08 3.66 -3.46
C GLY A 36 -17.93 2.22 -3.98
N PHE A 37 -17.02 1.44 -3.38
CA PHE A 37 -16.69 0.08 -3.83
C PHE A 37 -17.89 -0.84 -4.02
N ASP A 38 -18.82 -0.89 -3.05
CA ASP A 38 -19.96 -1.83 -3.06
C ASP A 38 -20.87 -1.63 -4.28
N HIS A 39 -20.99 -0.39 -4.74
CA HIS A 39 -21.76 -0.08 -5.93
C HIS A 39 -21.08 -0.58 -7.21
N TRP A 40 -19.77 -0.40 -7.32
CA TRP A 40 -19.02 -0.93 -8.46
C TRP A 40 -18.99 -2.45 -8.44
N LEU A 41 -18.92 -3.06 -7.26
CA LEU A 41 -19.06 -4.50 -7.09
C LEU A 41 -20.41 -5.00 -7.62
N GLU A 42 -21.51 -4.28 -7.35
CA GLU A 42 -22.83 -4.58 -7.89
C GLU A 42 -22.88 -4.44 -9.43
N ILE A 43 -22.31 -3.37 -9.98
CA ILE A 43 -22.20 -3.18 -11.45
C ILE A 43 -21.40 -4.31 -12.12
N HIS A 44 -20.42 -4.86 -11.40
CA HIS A 44 -19.60 -5.98 -11.86
C HIS A 44 -20.18 -7.35 -11.49
N ASP A 45 -21.48 -7.45 -11.18
CA ASP A 45 -22.19 -8.69 -10.85
C ASP A 45 -21.48 -9.50 -9.74
N GLY A 46 -21.00 -8.81 -8.70
CA GLY A 46 -20.30 -9.44 -7.57
C GLY A 46 -18.90 -9.93 -7.89
N LEU A 47 -18.30 -9.51 -9.01
CA LEU A 47 -16.92 -9.84 -9.35
C LEU A 47 -15.92 -9.01 -8.55
N LEU A 48 -15.24 -9.65 -7.62
CA LEU A 48 -14.14 -9.04 -6.86
C LEU A 48 -12.94 -8.71 -7.76
N PRO A 49 -12.20 -7.63 -7.45
CA PRO A 49 -11.02 -7.27 -8.20
C PRO A 49 -9.89 -8.28 -7.96
N SER A 50 -9.01 -8.44 -8.94
CA SER A 50 -7.83 -9.32 -8.85
C SER A 50 -6.63 -8.68 -9.56
N PRO A 51 -5.41 -9.26 -9.45
CA PRO A 51 -4.25 -8.76 -10.18
C PRO A 51 -4.50 -8.65 -11.68
N GLN A 52 -5.27 -9.57 -12.26
CA GLN A 52 -5.66 -9.61 -13.67
C GLN A 52 -6.89 -8.76 -13.98
N ARG A 53 -7.78 -8.53 -13.00
CA ARG A 53 -9.03 -7.77 -13.17
C ARG A 53 -9.09 -6.57 -12.23
N ARG A 54 -8.35 -5.53 -12.59
CA ARG A 54 -8.16 -4.30 -11.80
C ARG A 54 -9.21 -3.22 -12.05
N TRP A 55 -10.48 -3.61 -12.09
CA TRP A 55 -11.57 -2.64 -12.29
C TRP A 55 -11.61 -1.58 -11.18
N CYS A 56 -11.16 -1.90 -9.96
CA CYS A 56 -11.08 -0.93 -8.86
C CYS A 56 -10.10 0.21 -9.19
N THR A 57 -8.96 -0.07 -9.82
CA THR A 57 -8.01 0.95 -10.28
C THR A 57 -8.64 1.84 -11.36
N VAL A 58 -9.29 1.23 -12.35
CA VAL A 58 -9.90 1.98 -13.46
C VAL A 58 -11.06 2.85 -12.98
N MET A 59 -12.02 2.26 -12.28
CA MET A 59 -13.29 2.90 -11.95
C MET A 59 -13.21 3.81 -10.73
N MET A 60 -12.31 3.51 -9.79
CA MET A 60 -12.25 4.23 -8.51
C MET A 60 -11.00 5.12 -8.37
N LYS A 61 -10.01 5.00 -9.26
CA LYS A 61 -8.80 5.84 -9.23
C LYS A 61 -8.62 6.64 -10.51
N ILE A 62 -8.52 5.97 -11.67
CA ILE A 62 -8.22 6.61 -12.95
C ILE A 62 -9.37 7.50 -13.41
N LYS A 63 -10.60 6.97 -13.51
CA LYS A 63 -11.76 7.74 -13.98
C LYS A 63 -12.07 8.97 -13.10
N PRO A 64 -12.11 8.87 -11.76
CA PRO A 64 -12.34 10.05 -10.91
C PRO A 64 -11.25 11.11 -11.06
N LEU A 65 -9.98 10.69 -11.22
CA LEU A 65 -8.88 11.61 -11.49
C LEU A 65 -9.04 12.32 -12.84
N GLU A 66 -9.37 11.58 -13.89
CA GLU A 66 -9.58 12.15 -15.23
C GLU A 66 -10.79 13.09 -15.31
N GLU A 67 -11.85 12.82 -14.53
CA GLU A 67 -13.02 13.72 -14.40
C GLU A 67 -12.65 14.99 -13.64
N PHE A 68 -11.87 14.87 -12.56
CA PHE A 68 -11.39 16.00 -11.79
C PHE A 68 -10.46 16.93 -12.59
N ILE A 69 -9.60 16.36 -13.45
CA ILE A 69 -8.70 17.13 -14.32
C ILE A 69 -9.46 17.76 -15.51
N GLY A 70 -10.44 17.06 -16.07
CA GLY A 70 -11.13 17.52 -17.28
C GLY A 70 -10.17 17.67 -18.47
N ASP A 71 -10.18 18.85 -19.08
CA ASP A 71 -9.37 19.21 -20.26
C ASP A 71 -8.18 20.13 -19.91
N ASP A 72 -7.94 20.39 -18.62
CA ASP A 72 -6.86 21.29 -18.19
C ASP A 72 -5.47 20.69 -18.46
N GLU A 73 -4.53 21.51 -18.93
CA GLU A 73 -3.11 21.12 -19.03
C GLU A 73 -2.54 20.86 -17.63
N THR A 74 -2.15 19.62 -17.37
CA THR A 74 -1.84 19.13 -16.03
C THR A 74 -0.49 18.42 -15.99
N ILE A 75 0.32 18.73 -14.99
CA ILE A 75 1.51 17.95 -14.63
C ILE A 75 1.13 16.99 -13.51
N SER A 76 1.25 15.68 -13.77
CA SER A 76 0.96 14.63 -12.81
C SER A 76 2.27 14.15 -12.15
N TYR A 77 2.49 14.56 -10.91
CA TYR A 77 3.64 14.14 -10.11
C TYR A 77 3.44 12.72 -9.58
N ILE A 78 4.31 11.79 -9.97
CA ILE A 78 4.24 10.38 -9.59
C ILE A 78 5.45 10.01 -8.73
N GLY A 79 5.18 9.54 -7.50
CA GLY A 79 6.19 9.19 -6.51
C GLY A 79 6.85 7.82 -6.70
N ILE A 80 7.21 7.45 -7.93
CA ILE A 80 8.02 6.23 -8.19
C ILE A 80 9.48 6.54 -7.85
N ARG A 81 10.07 5.72 -6.98
CA ARG A 81 11.47 5.85 -6.57
C ARG A 81 12.44 5.35 -7.62
N ALA A 82 13.72 5.71 -7.47
CA ALA A 82 14.79 5.28 -8.36
C ALA A 82 15.11 3.77 -8.25
N ASP A 83 14.87 3.17 -7.09
CA ASP A 83 15.08 1.75 -6.79
C ASP A 83 13.86 0.87 -7.14
N GLU A 84 12.76 1.45 -7.62
CA GLU A 84 11.59 0.71 -8.07
C GLU A 84 11.71 0.34 -9.56
N ASN A 85 11.80 -0.97 -9.85
CA ASN A 85 11.83 -1.49 -11.22
C ASN A 85 10.41 -1.60 -11.83
N ARG A 86 9.72 -0.47 -11.94
CA ARG A 86 8.39 -0.39 -12.56
C ARG A 86 8.19 0.88 -13.38
N GLU A 87 7.22 0.82 -14.27
CA GLU A 87 6.72 1.99 -14.98
C GLU A 87 5.49 2.57 -14.29
N GLY A 88 5.37 3.90 -14.37
CA GLY A 88 4.20 4.61 -13.90
C GLY A 88 3.04 4.52 -14.87
N TYR A 89 1.85 4.83 -14.37
CA TYR A 89 0.70 5.05 -15.25
C TYR A 89 0.99 6.22 -16.19
N ILE A 90 0.89 5.97 -17.49
CA ILE A 90 0.94 7.00 -18.52
C ILE A 90 -0.50 7.20 -19.01
N SER A 91 -1.02 8.41 -18.80
CA SER A 91 -2.37 8.76 -19.25
C SER A 91 -2.46 8.66 -20.76
N THR A 92 -3.60 8.16 -21.26
CA THR A 92 -3.92 8.21 -22.70
C THR A 92 -4.35 9.61 -23.13
N LYS A 93 -4.67 10.51 -22.18
CA LYS A 93 -5.04 11.89 -22.47
C LYS A 93 -3.80 12.77 -22.68
N PRO A 94 -3.71 13.53 -23.79
CA PRO A 94 -2.52 14.32 -24.13
C PRO A 94 -2.30 15.55 -23.22
N ASN A 95 -3.35 16.06 -22.55
CA ASN A 95 -3.26 17.19 -21.63
C ASN A 95 -2.63 16.83 -20.27
N ILE A 96 -2.39 15.53 -19.99
CA ILE A 96 -1.80 15.07 -18.72
C ILE A 96 -0.37 14.61 -18.97
N LYS A 97 0.59 15.34 -18.40
CA LYS A 97 2.02 15.07 -18.52
C LYS A 97 2.56 14.45 -17.23
N PRO A 98 2.95 13.16 -17.22
CA PRO A 98 3.53 12.54 -16.04
C PRO A 98 4.98 13.01 -15.82
N VAL A 99 5.35 13.20 -14.56
CA VAL A 99 6.74 13.46 -14.13
C VAL A 99 7.09 12.57 -12.94
N PHE A 100 8.36 12.19 -12.81
CA PHE A 100 8.82 11.19 -11.83
C PHE A 100 9.94 11.74 -10.96
N PRO A 101 9.66 12.70 -10.04
CA PRO A 101 10.71 13.46 -9.36
C PRO A 101 11.74 12.60 -8.63
N PHE A 102 11.30 11.55 -7.93
CA PHE A 102 12.20 10.70 -7.14
C PHE A 102 13.10 9.85 -8.04
N LYS A 103 12.54 9.25 -9.10
CA LYS A 103 13.30 8.50 -10.10
C LYS A 103 14.29 9.40 -10.86
N GLU A 104 13.86 10.58 -11.29
CA GLU A 104 14.69 11.56 -12.01
C GLU A 104 15.85 12.10 -11.16
N GLN A 105 15.66 12.20 -9.84
CA GLN A 105 16.67 12.65 -8.89
C GLN A 105 17.49 11.52 -8.27
N GLY A 106 17.23 10.26 -8.64
CA GLY A 106 17.96 9.11 -8.09
C GLY A 106 17.64 8.81 -6.62
N LEU A 107 16.50 9.28 -6.10
CA LEU A 107 16.10 9.08 -4.71
C LEU A 107 15.54 7.66 -4.50
N VAL A 108 16.14 6.94 -3.55
CA VAL A 108 15.75 5.57 -3.19
C VAL A 108 14.88 5.56 -1.93
N LYS A 109 14.39 4.39 -1.51
CA LYS A 109 13.52 4.28 -0.33
C LYS A 109 14.08 4.98 0.92
N ALA A 110 15.36 4.77 1.23
CA ALA A 110 16.01 5.39 2.39
C ALA A 110 15.93 6.93 2.35
N ASP A 111 16.10 7.55 1.17
CA ASP A 111 15.99 9.00 1.01
C ASP A 111 14.56 9.50 1.26
N ILE A 112 13.55 8.74 0.83
CA ILE A 112 12.14 9.09 1.04
C ILE A 112 11.77 9.00 2.52
N LEU A 113 12.24 7.98 3.24
CA LEU A 113 12.01 7.85 4.68
C LEU A 113 12.64 9.03 5.43
N ARG A 114 13.89 9.36 5.12
CA ARG A 114 14.58 10.54 5.68
C ARG A 114 13.81 11.84 5.38
N LEU A 115 13.31 12.02 4.16
CA LEU A 115 12.52 13.20 3.79
C LEU A 115 11.22 13.30 4.62
N LEU A 116 10.53 12.18 4.85
CA LEU A 116 9.31 12.14 5.67
C LEU A 116 9.62 12.46 7.15
N GLU A 117 10.76 12.00 7.65
CA GLU A 117 11.25 12.30 8.99
C GLU A 117 11.59 13.79 9.15
N GLU A 118 12.46 14.32 8.29
CA GLU A 118 12.92 15.71 8.31
C GLU A 118 11.78 16.71 8.09
N SER A 119 10.77 16.34 7.30
CA SER A 119 9.56 17.14 7.13
C SER A 119 8.65 17.15 8.37
N GLY A 120 8.84 16.23 9.31
CA GLY A 120 7.99 16.06 10.50
C GLY A 120 6.59 15.51 10.17
N ILE A 121 6.41 14.89 9.00
CA ILE A 121 5.18 14.17 8.63
C ILE A 121 5.22 12.75 9.21
N GLY A 122 6.39 12.10 9.14
CA GLY A 122 6.60 10.72 9.57
C GLY A 122 5.86 9.70 8.70
N LEU A 123 5.71 8.48 9.22
CA LEU A 123 4.93 7.43 8.58
C LEU A 123 3.47 7.43 9.06
N PRO A 124 2.54 6.91 8.24
CA PRO A 124 1.23 6.50 8.70
C PRO A 124 1.33 5.33 9.69
N ASP A 125 0.39 5.27 10.64
CA ASP A 125 0.42 4.31 11.74
C ASP A 125 0.30 2.85 11.28
N TYR A 126 -0.36 2.58 10.15
CA TYR A 126 -0.49 1.22 9.62
C TYR A 126 0.87 0.57 9.33
N TYR A 127 1.98 1.32 9.19
CA TYR A 127 3.32 0.76 8.99
C TYR A 127 3.84 -0.09 10.15
N ARG A 128 3.18 -0.04 11.32
CA ARG A 128 3.48 -0.92 12.46
C ARG A 128 3.07 -2.38 12.24
N TRP A 129 2.23 -2.66 11.24
CA TRP A 129 1.74 -4.02 10.96
C TRP A 129 1.49 -4.32 9.47
N ARG A 130 1.57 -3.30 8.59
CA ARG A 130 1.29 -3.38 7.15
C ARG A 130 2.37 -2.66 6.36
N SER A 131 2.87 -3.25 5.27
CA SER A 131 3.96 -2.64 4.49
C SER A 131 3.49 -1.70 3.39
N ARG A 132 2.21 -1.81 2.97
CA ARG A 132 1.69 -1.08 1.80
C ARG A 132 0.37 -0.40 2.09
N SER A 133 0.20 0.77 1.48
CA SER A 133 -1.06 1.51 1.51
C SER A 133 -2.10 0.86 0.60
N GLY A 134 -3.37 1.03 0.96
CA GLY A 134 -4.50 0.64 0.13
C GLY A 134 -5.71 0.19 0.95
N CYS A 135 -6.75 -0.24 0.23
CA CYS A 135 -7.98 -0.71 0.84
C CYS A 135 -7.72 -1.89 1.79
N PHE A 136 -8.53 -2.05 2.83
CA PHE A 136 -8.34 -3.09 3.86
C PHE A 136 -8.39 -4.53 3.29
N PHE A 137 -8.92 -4.73 2.09
CA PHE A 137 -9.01 -6.03 1.41
C PHE A 137 -8.23 -6.07 0.09
N CYS A 138 -7.19 -5.26 -0.08
CA CYS A 138 -6.40 -5.29 -1.31
C CYS A 138 -5.96 -6.73 -1.63
N PHE A 139 -6.21 -7.22 -2.84
CA PHE A 139 -5.82 -8.58 -3.26
C PHE A 139 -4.29 -8.78 -3.33
N PHE A 140 -3.50 -7.72 -3.14
CA PHE A 140 -2.05 -7.82 -2.97
C PHE A 140 -1.63 -7.97 -1.51
N GLN A 141 -2.56 -7.93 -0.55
CA GLN A 141 -2.26 -8.00 0.87
C GLN A 141 -1.72 -9.39 1.22
N ARG A 142 -0.63 -9.41 2.00
CA ARG A 142 0.12 -10.63 2.32
C ARG A 142 -0.52 -11.38 3.46
N LYS A 143 -0.20 -12.67 3.59
CA LYS A 143 -0.78 -13.55 4.61
C LYS A 143 -0.60 -13.01 6.03
N TYR A 144 0.61 -12.53 6.36
CA TYR A 144 0.86 -11.87 7.65
C TYR A 144 0.00 -10.62 7.84
N GLU A 145 -0.12 -9.77 6.81
CA GLU A 145 -0.95 -8.56 6.85
C GLU A 145 -2.45 -8.88 7.03
N TRP A 146 -2.93 -10.02 6.51
CA TRP A 146 -4.29 -10.52 6.77
C TRP A 146 -4.50 -10.95 8.23
N VAL A 147 -3.53 -11.66 8.82
CA VAL A 147 -3.57 -12.02 10.24
C VAL A 147 -3.57 -10.75 11.09
N MET A 148 -2.72 -9.77 10.77
CA MET A 148 -2.67 -8.51 11.49
C MET A 148 -3.93 -7.68 11.30
N LEU A 149 -4.54 -7.68 10.11
CA LEU A 149 -5.84 -7.02 9.89
C LEU A 149 -6.91 -7.60 10.83
N ALA A 150 -6.97 -8.92 11.00
CA ALA A 150 -7.92 -9.55 11.91
C ALA A 150 -7.70 -9.17 13.38
N GLN A 151 -6.47 -8.88 13.78
CA GLN A 151 -6.12 -8.46 15.14
C GLN A 151 -6.37 -6.95 15.37
N GLU A 152 -5.94 -6.12 14.42
CA GLU A 152 -5.96 -4.66 14.53
C GLU A 152 -7.32 -4.07 14.16
N HIS A 153 -7.98 -4.64 13.14
CA HIS A 153 -9.24 -4.18 12.57
C HIS A 153 -10.19 -5.36 12.30
N PRO A 154 -10.68 -6.05 13.37
CA PRO A 154 -11.50 -7.25 13.21
C PRO A 154 -12.79 -7.03 12.40
N ALA A 155 -13.38 -5.83 12.48
CA ALA A 155 -14.57 -5.50 11.70
C ALA A 155 -14.28 -5.41 10.19
N GLU A 156 -13.12 -4.91 9.80
CA GLU A 156 -12.65 -4.85 8.41
C GLU A 156 -12.32 -6.25 7.90
N PHE A 157 -11.68 -7.08 8.72
CA PHE A 157 -11.45 -8.49 8.40
C PHE A 157 -12.76 -9.25 8.16
N ASP A 158 -13.76 -9.10 9.04
CA ASP A 158 -15.08 -9.71 8.87
C ASP A 158 -15.77 -9.28 7.57
N LYS A 159 -15.60 -8.01 7.16
CA LYS A 159 -16.11 -7.52 5.87
C LYS A 159 -15.39 -8.22 4.71
N ALA A 160 -14.08 -8.41 4.79
CA ALA A 160 -13.29 -9.10 3.77
C ALA A 160 -13.71 -10.57 3.62
N VAL A 161 -13.91 -11.29 4.74
CA VAL A 161 -14.44 -12.66 4.77
C VAL A 161 -15.81 -12.72 4.10
N LYS A 162 -16.70 -11.77 4.40
CA LYS A 162 -18.02 -11.69 3.76
C LYS A 162 -17.94 -11.53 2.24
N TYR A 163 -16.96 -10.78 1.73
CA TYR A 163 -16.82 -10.65 0.27
C TYR A 163 -16.46 -11.98 -0.39
N GLU A 164 -15.57 -12.80 0.19
CA GLU A 164 -15.23 -14.14 -0.37
C GLU A 164 -16.44 -15.06 -0.46
N GLN A 165 -17.39 -14.94 0.46
CA GLN A 165 -18.53 -15.85 0.60
C GLN A 165 -19.76 -15.42 -0.20
N ASN A 166 -19.90 -14.12 -0.52
CA ASN A 166 -21.14 -13.53 -1.04
C ASN A 166 -21.28 -13.59 -2.57
N HIS A 167 -21.04 -14.75 -3.16
CA HIS A 167 -21.17 -14.94 -4.61
C HIS A 167 -22.49 -15.64 -4.99
N LYS A 168 -23.46 -14.87 -5.49
CA LYS A 168 -24.80 -15.36 -5.87
C LYS A 168 -24.80 -16.43 -6.97
N ASP A 169 -23.75 -16.47 -7.79
CA ASP A 169 -23.60 -17.37 -8.92
C ASP A 169 -22.76 -18.62 -8.60
N GLY A 170 -22.36 -18.80 -7.34
CA GLY A 170 -21.63 -19.98 -6.88
C GLY A 170 -20.15 -20.00 -7.24
N ARG A 171 -19.57 -18.89 -7.73
CA ARG A 171 -18.12 -18.80 -7.93
C ARG A 171 -17.40 -18.80 -6.58
N THR A 172 -16.24 -19.43 -6.53
CA THR A 172 -15.33 -19.32 -5.38
C THR A 172 -14.32 -18.23 -5.67
N TYR A 173 -14.05 -17.39 -4.67
CA TYR A 173 -12.97 -16.43 -4.69
C TYR A 173 -12.21 -16.52 -3.38
N THR A 174 -10.89 -16.45 -3.45
CA THR A 174 -10.03 -16.30 -2.30
C THR A 174 -9.15 -15.07 -2.48
N TRP A 175 -9.00 -14.27 -1.43
CA TRP A 175 -8.07 -13.13 -1.43
C TRP A 175 -6.62 -13.59 -1.46
N THR A 176 -6.36 -14.77 -0.90
CA THR A 176 -5.07 -15.44 -0.86
C THR A 176 -5.08 -16.69 -1.71
N GLU A 177 -4.01 -16.95 -2.45
CA GLU A 177 -3.92 -18.15 -3.28
C GLU A 177 -4.03 -19.43 -2.43
N GLY A 178 -4.95 -20.31 -2.82
CA GLY A 178 -5.07 -21.66 -2.27
C GLY A 178 -5.81 -21.81 -0.94
N GLU A 179 -6.22 -20.72 -0.29
CA GLU A 179 -6.93 -20.76 1.00
C GLU A 179 -7.87 -19.55 1.20
N THR A 180 -8.99 -19.76 1.88
CA THR A 180 -9.91 -18.69 2.33
C THR A 180 -9.31 -17.94 3.53
N LEU A 181 -9.82 -16.73 3.80
CA LEU A 181 -9.40 -15.98 4.99
C LEU A 181 -9.74 -16.69 6.31
N SER A 182 -10.79 -17.53 6.32
CA SER A 182 -11.14 -18.31 7.51
C SER A 182 -10.11 -19.41 7.78
N GLU A 183 -9.69 -20.16 6.75
CA GLU A 183 -8.64 -21.17 6.85
C GLU A 183 -7.28 -20.53 7.22
N LEU A 184 -6.95 -19.39 6.62
CA LEU A 184 -5.75 -18.62 6.94
C LEU A 184 -5.73 -18.22 8.42
N TRP A 185 -6.87 -17.78 8.96
CA TRP A 185 -6.99 -17.39 10.36
C TRP A 185 -6.84 -18.57 11.33
N GLU A 186 -7.28 -19.77 10.96
CA GLU A 186 -7.10 -20.98 11.79
C GLU A 186 -5.63 -21.31 12.03
N ARG A 187 -4.76 -21.03 11.05
CA ARG A 187 -3.30 -21.23 11.16
C ARG A 187 -2.51 -19.95 11.44
N LYS A 188 -3.14 -18.90 11.97
CA LYS A 188 -2.50 -17.61 12.28
C LYS A 188 -1.20 -17.72 13.10
N ASP A 189 -1.15 -18.65 14.06
CA ASP A 189 0.00 -18.80 14.96
C ASP A 189 1.23 -19.31 14.20
N GLU A 190 1.03 -20.14 13.18
CA GLU A 190 2.10 -20.56 12.27
C GLU A 190 2.62 -19.37 11.46
N ILE A 191 1.72 -18.60 10.85
CA ILE A 191 2.06 -17.42 10.03
C ILE A 191 2.84 -16.39 10.85
N ILE A 192 2.39 -16.10 12.08
CA ILE A 192 3.07 -15.17 12.99
C ILE A 192 4.47 -15.69 13.32
N ARG A 193 4.60 -16.97 13.70
CA ARG A 193 5.90 -17.57 14.02
C ARG A 193 6.87 -17.51 12.84
N GLU A 194 6.42 -17.88 11.64
CA GLU A 194 7.25 -17.82 10.42
C GLU A 194 7.71 -16.40 10.11
N HIS A 195 6.82 -15.42 10.28
CA HIS A 195 7.13 -14.01 10.11
C HIS A 195 8.14 -13.52 11.16
N GLU A 196 7.95 -13.84 12.44
CA GLU A 196 8.88 -13.48 13.52
C GLU A 196 10.28 -14.08 13.31
N GLU A 197 10.36 -15.35 12.88
CA GLU A 197 11.61 -15.99 12.53
C GLU A 197 12.30 -15.30 11.35
N ALA A 198 11.55 -14.91 10.32
CA ALA A 198 12.08 -14.18 9.17
C ALA A 198 12.58 -12.78 9.57
N MET A 199 11.82 -12.04 10.38
CA MET A 199 12.22 -10.75 10.94
C MET A 199 13.48 -10.87 11.80
N ALA A 200 13.59 -11.90 12.64
CA ALA A 200 14.78 -12.15 13.45
C ALA A 200 16.01 -12.46 12.58
N LYS A 201 15.83 -13.26 11.51
CA LYS A 201 16.90 -13.55 10.53
C LYS A 201 17.34 -12.28 9.80
N ALA A 202 16.41 -11.43 9.38
CA ALA A 202 16.71 -10.17 8.70
C ALA A 202 17.53 -9.23 9.61
N ARG A 203 17.08 -9.00 10.85
CA ARG A 203 17.82 -8.20 11.84
C ARG A 203 19.22 -8.75 12.13
N ALA A 204 19.36 -10.08 12.23
CA ALA A 204 20.66 -10.71 12.44
C ALA A 204 21.61 -10.58 11.23
N LYS A 205 21.08 -10.51 9.99
CA LYS A 205 21.89 -10.23 8.79
C LYS A 205 22.38 -8.78 8.80
N GLU A 206 21.51 -7.82 9.11
CA GLU A 206 21.85 -6.39 9.18
C GLU A 206 22.95 -6.11 10.22
N GLN A 207 22.82 -6.66 11.43
CA GLN A 207 23.84 -6.52 12.49
C GLN A 207 25.21 -7.10 12.09
N LYS A 208 25.23 -8.14 11.25
CA LYS A 208 26.47 -8.74 10.73
C LYS A 208 27.06 -7.97 9.55
N HIS A 209 26.27 -7.15 8.87
CA HIS A 209 26.68 -6.40 7.68
C HIS A 209 27.00 -4.94 7.95
N ALA A 210 26.84 -4.45 9.19
CA ALA A 210 27.29 -3.12 9.61
C ALA A 210 28.82 -2.98 9.35
N PRO A 211 29.25 -2.23 8.30
CA PRO A 211 30.67 -2.00 8.06
C PRO A 211 31.26 -1.11 9.17
N ASN A 212 32.58 -0.88 9.13
CA ASN A 212 33.23 0.25 9.82
C ASN A 212 32.65 1.58 9.29
N GLN A 213 31.42 1.91 9.71
CA GLN A 213 30.76 3.13 9.29
C GLN A 213 31.35 4.31 10.06
N PRO A 214 31.54 5.46 9.39
CA PRO A 214 31.97 6.66 10.08
C PRO A 214 30.98 6.99 11.21
N LEU A 215 31.50 7.53 12.32
CA LEU A 215 30.75 7.77 13.57
C LEU A 215 29.42 8.51 13.38
N ILE A 216 29.30 9.31 12.31
CA ILE A 216 28.08 10.02 11.92
C ILE A 216 26.92 9.08 11.55
N HIS A 217 27.19 7.95 10.87
CA HIS A 217 26.19 6.95 10.54
C HIS A 217 25.74 6.14 11.76
N VAL A 218 26.64 5.93 12.73
CA VAL A 218 26.30 5.30 14.01
C VAL A 218 25.37 6.22 14.80
N LEU A 219 25.62 7.54 14.80
CA LEU A 219 24.73 8.52 15.42
C LEU A 219 23.39 8.57 14.70
N ASP A 220 23.36 8.57 13.35
CA ASP A 220 22.11 8.51 12.58
C ASP A 220 21.33 7.23 12.90
N SER A 221 21.96 6.06 13.02
CA SER A 221 21.28 4.81 13.42
C SER A 221 20.75 4.81 14.87
N VAL A 222 21.24 5.72 15.70
CA VAL A 222 20.72 5.96 17.07
C VAL A 222 19.55 6.95 17.04
N PHE A 223 19.45 7.79 16.00
CA PHE A 223 18.35 8.72 15.77
C PHE A 223 17.28 8.17 14.81
N GLU A 224 17.56 7.10 14.09
CA GLU A 224 16.57 6.40 13.26
C GLU A 224 15.37 6.03 14.12
N ASN A 225 14.22 6.60 13.77
CA ASN A 225 12.96 6.23 14.40
C ASN A 225 12.78 4.71 14.27
N GLU A 226 12.63 4.01 15.39
CA GLU A 226 12.40 2.55 15.41
C GLU A 226 11.25 2.15 14.47
N GLY A 227 10.27 3.04 14.25
CA GLY A 227 9.18 2.86 13.29
C GLY A 227 9.64 2.82 11.82
N PHE A 228 10.61 3.64 11.39
CA PHE A 228 11.15 3.63 10.03
C PHE A 228 11.93 2.34 9.75
N ALA A 229 12.80 1.95 10.68
CA ALA A 229 13.56 0.71 10.59
C ALA A 229 12.65 -0.52 10.56
N PHE A 230 11.62 -0.54 11.43
CA PHE A 230 10.62 -1.61 11.42
C PHE A 230 9.85 -1.67 10.10
N ALA A 231 9.36 -0.55 9.58
CA ALA A 231 8.62 -0.49 8.33
C ALA A 231 9.45 -1.00 7.13
N GLN A 232 10.73 -0.64 7.09
CA GLN A 232 11.64 -1.09 6.03
C GLN A 232 11.92 -2.60 6.13
N ALA A 233 12.19 -3.11 7.33
CA ALA A 233 12.40 -4.52 7.58
C ALA A 233 11.15 -5.36 7.28
N LEU A 234 9.98 -4.87 7.71
CA LEU A 234 8.68 -5.51 7.46
C LEU A 234 8.45 -5.70 5.96
N GLU A 235 8.61 -4.64 5.16
CA GLU A 235 8.43 -4.72 3.72
C GLU A 235 9.41 -5.71 3.07
N SER A 236 10.70 -5.65 3.44
CA SER A 236 11.75 -6.53 2.90
C SER A 236 11.48 -8.01 3.20
N VAL A 237 11.16 -8.34 4.46
CA VAL A 237 10.83 -9.72 4.86
C VAL A 237 9.60 -10.23 4.13
N LEU A 238 8.59 -9.38 4.02
CA LEU A 238 7.37 -9.73 3.33
C LEU A 238 7.56 -9.84 1.81
N ASP A 239 8.51 -9.12 1.21
CA ASP A 239 8.90 -9.26 -0.21
C ASP A 239 9.66 -10.59 -0.44
N GLU A 240 10.47 -11.04 0.51
CA GLU A 240 11.16 -12.35 0.45
C GLU A 240 10.22 -13.55 0.65
N GLN A 241 9.12 -13.37 1.39
CA GLN A 241 8.16 -14.43 1.71
C GLN A 241 7.14 -14.70 0.61
N ASP A 242 6.98 -13.78 -0.36
CA ASP A 242 5.91 -13.84 -1.35
C ASP A 242 6.48 -13.87 -2.77
N ASP A 243 6.18 -14.95 -3.51
CA ASP A 243 6.58 -15.11 -4.92
C ASP A 243 5.70 -14.27 -5.87
N GLU A 244 4.63 -13.65 -5.37
CA GLU A 244 3.76 -12.81 -6.17
C GLU A 244 4.45 -11.52 -6.64
N LEU A 245 4.53 -11.38 -7.97
CA LEU A 245 5.07 -10.18 -8.61
C LEU A 245 4.40 -8.93 -8.02
N PRO A 246 5.17 -7.94 -7.53
CA PRO A 246 4.60 -6.67 -7.12
C PRO A 246 3.85 -6.03 -8.30
N CYS A 247 3.11 -4.95 -8.05
CA CYS A 247 2.39 -4.22 -9.08
C CYS A 247 3.37 -3.64 -10.13
N LEU A 248 3.81 -4.44 -11.10
CA LEU A 248 4.90 -4.10 -12.03
C LEU A 248 4.44 -3.16 -13.15
N ALA A 249 3.15 -3.15 -13.44
CA ALA A 249 2.55 -2.17 -14.32
C ALA A 249 1.06 -1.98 -14.01
N CYS A 250 0.58 -0.76 -14.25
CA CYS A 250 -0.84 -0.46 -14.45
C CYS A 250 -1.03 -0.18 -15.94
N HIS A 251 -0.83 -1.21 -16.79
CA HIS A 251 -1.25 -1.09 -18.19
C HIS A 251 -2.78 -1.17 -18.23
N LEU A 252 -3.39 -0.19 -18.92
CA LEU A 252 -4.81 -0.21 -19.28
C LEU A 252 -5.06 -1.22 -20.42
#